data_AF-A0A498M500-F1
#
_entry.id   AF-A0A498M500-F1
#
_cell.length_a   1.000
_cell.length_b   1.000
_cell.length_c   1.000
_cell.angle_alpha   90.00
_cell.angle_beta   90.00
_cell.angle_gamma   90.00
#
_symmetry.space_group_name_H-M   'P 1'
#
loop_
_entity.id
_entity.type
_entity.pdbx_description
1 polymer ?
#
loop_
_entity_poly.entity_id
_entity_poly.type
_entity_poly.pdbx_seq_one_letter_code
_entity_poly.pdbx_strand_id
1 'polypeptide(L)'
;MPASRNGQNAWELILSGYKKRKNLLNNVSSGANPNAQKALVIITDGDPSDNDKENVLSRCDEQNIIRYSIGVGKVSLSTVTQLASEPKHNNAFHIQQYSGLLGLLDNLQKKINNIKGSKEAHGRNGFSVIHQEFAAVQFSSYLRTVFDFNDYQNGFAEEKLMKERHMKSLINTHRAINYVLKNLLNNVSSGANPNAQKALVIVTDGEPSDNDNENVLKRGDEQNIVRYIVGVGKVSLSTVIHLASEPKHNNAFHIQQYSGLLGLLDNLQKKINNIKGSKEAHGRNGFSVIHQEDSVIVGSVGSNDWRGSLYEVTGSGSKETQIIDPAVSRDSYMGYSSVLGMRHGVALLFSGAPRAERTGLVTLFTKKESTWTVTGHISGEQVGSYFGASLSLLDVDSDGDSDFLLVGAPLFYQSQPRADGRLYVYALSEQHFQKTLNVSESTTGRFAASVSSLKDLNGDSLSDVAVGATLENEGVVYLYLGDATCGINPEHAPESCGPYFSPECDGNSYLIGACYQFNSSLQAISNFTVAYQECTKREVNVVFLFDGSSSMRTHEFQMNKDFIKNVMKELSDSSIKFAAVQFSSDLRTVFDFNDYQNGFAEEKLMKERHMKSLTNTYRAINYVL
;
A
#
# COMPACT_ATOMS: atom_id res chain seq x y z
N MET A 1 -21.69 -76.99 2.54
CA MET A 1 -20.63 -76.67 3.53
C MET A 1 -19.30 -76.54 2.79
N PRO A 2 -18.33 -75.75 3.26
CA PRO A 2 -18.42 -74.63 4.21
C PRO A 2 -18.23 -73.27 3.49
N ALA A 3 -18.57 -72.17 4.16
CA ALA A 3 -18.13 -70.83 3.75
C ALA A 3 -16.89 -70.43 4.57
N SER A 4 -15.86 -69.88 3.93
CA SER A 4 -14.67 -69.34 4.61
C SER A 4 -14.90 -67.88 5.05
N ARG A 5 -14.41 -67.55 6.25
CA ARG A 5 -14.67 -66.27 6.92
C ARG A 5 -13.82 -65.15 6.32
N ASN A 6 -14.45 -64.07 5.87
CA ASN A 6 -13.85 -62.73 5.83
C ASN A 6 -14.61 -61.82 6.80
N GLY A 7 -14.29 -61.96 8.09
CA GLY A 7 -14.83 -61.11 9.15
C GLY A 7 -13.79 -60.08 9.59
N GLN A 8 -13.64 -58.98 8.85
CA GLN A 8 -13.02 -57.79 9.42
C GLN A 8 -13.93 -57.28 10.55
N ASN A 9 -13.37 -57.08 11.74
CA ASN A 9 -14.18 -56.77 12.91
C ASN A 9 -14.72 -55.33 12.81
N ALA A 10 -16.03 -55.17 12.90
CA ALA A 10 -16.65 -53.85 13.03
C ALA A 10 -16.07 -53.05 14.24
N TRP A 11 -15.58 -53.76 15.26
CA TRP A 11 -14.85 -53.20 16.39
C TRP A 11 -13.55 -52.46 16.01
N GLU A 12 -12.81 -52.89 14.98
CA GLU A 12 -11.61 -52.18 14.53
C GLU A 12 -11.96 -50.88 13.80
N LEU A 13 -13.07 -50.86 13.05
CA LEU A 13 -13.61 -49.64 12.44
C LEU A 13 -14.17 -48.67 13.49
N ILE A 14 -14.84 -49.17 14.54
CA ILE A 14 -15.31 -48.35 15.66
C ILE A 14 -14.13 -47.76 16.45
N LEU A 15 -13.08 -48.53 16.69
CA LEU A 15 -11.88 -48.05 17.39
C LEU A 15 -11.05 -47.08 16.54
N SER A 16 -10.98 -47.26 15.21
CA SER A 16 -10.32 -46.28 14.32
C SER A 16 -11.08 -44.93 14.30
N GLY A 17 -12.41 -44.95 14.39
CA GLY A 17 -13.25 -43.76 14.52
C GLY A 17 -13.12 -42.99 15.84
N TYR A 18 -12.51 -43.58 16.88
CA TYR A 18 -12.46 -42.97 18.23
C TYR A 18 -11.20 -42.16 18.55
N LYS A 19 -10.22 -42.09 17.64
CA LYS A 19 -9.20 -41.02 17.69
C LYS A 19 -9.80 -39.72 17.15
N LYS A 20 -10.54 -38.99 18.01
CA LYS A 20 -10.92 -37.59 17.75
C LYS A 20 -9.67 -36.73 17.50
N ARG A 21 -9.29 -36.55 16.23
CA ARG A 21 -8.49 -35.41 15.78
C ARG A 21 -9.28 -34.15 16.14
N LYS A 22 -8.83 -33.41 17.16
CA LYS A 22 -9.51 -32.20 17.63
C LYS A 22 -9.19 -31.05 16.67
N ASN A 23 -9.97 -30.92 15.61
CA ASN A 23 -9.80 -29.83 14.65
C ASN A 23 -10.28 -28.50 15.26
N LEU A 24 -9.44 -27.83 16.05
CA LEU A 24 -9.90 -26.70 16.85
C LEU A 24 -10.42 -25.54 15.99
N LEU A 25 -9.77 -25.23 14.86
CA LEU A 25 -10.16 -24.11 13.98
C LEU A 25 -11.47 -24.32 13.21
N ASN A 26 -11.92 -25.56 13.02
CA ASN A 26 -13.14 -25.89 12.27
C ASN A 26 -14.22 -26.60 13.11
N ASN A 27 -13.94 -26.97 14.38
CA ASN A 27 -14.87 -27.70 15.23
C ASN A 27 -15.94 -26.79 15.86
N VAL A 28 -17.15 -26.82 15.30
CA VAL A 28 -18.33 -26.13 15.84
C VAL A 28 -18.60 -26.44 17.32
N SER A 29 -18.32 -27.67 17.78
CA SER A 29 -18.51 -28.02 19.20
C SER A 29 -17.50 -27.36 20.16
N SER A 30 -16.46 -26.71 19.63
CA SER A 30 -15.52 -25.84 20.34
C SER A 30 -15.78 -24.34 20.13
N GLY A 31 -16.95 -23.99 19.59
CA GLY A 31 -17.37 -22.60 19.32
C GLY A 31 -16.80 -22.00 18.04
N ALA A 32 -16.04 -22.77 17.26
CA ALA A 32 -15.44 -22.31 16.01
C ALA A 32 -16.52 -22.12 14.93
N ASN A 33 -16.56 -20.95 14.29
CA ASN A 33 -17.31 -20.77 13.05
C ASN A 33 -16.48 -21.33 11.86
N PRO A 34 -16.93 -22.36 11.12
CA PRO A 34 -16.15 -22.94 10.02
C PRO A 34 -15.94 -21.97 8.84
N ASN A 35 -16.83 -20.98 8.70
CA ASN A 35 -16.81 -19.98 7.63
C ASN A 35 -16.04 -18.70 8.02
N ALA A 36 -15.53 -18.62 9.26
CA ALA A 36 -14.67 -17.54 9.69
C ALA A 36 -13.31 -17.60 8.97
N GLN A 37 -12.68 -16.43 8.81
CA GLN A 37 -11.27 -16.36 8.43
C GLN A 37 -10.43 -16.88 9.61
N LYS A 38 -9.34 -17.60 9.32
CA LYS A 38 -8.57 -18.35 10.34
C LYS A 38 -7.15 -17.82 10.47
N ALA A 39 -6.64 -17.78 11.69
CA ALA A 39 -5.27 -17.41 11.98
C ALA A 39 -4.67 -18.18 13.16
N LEU A 40 -3.35 -18.39 13.09
CA LEU A 40 -2.53 -18.93 14.18
C LEU A 40 -1.51 -17.88 14.63
N VAL A 41 -1.35 -17.74 15.94
CA VAL A 41 -0.22 -17.03 16.55
C VAL A 41 0.62 -18.05 17.29
N ILE A 42 1.82 -18.33 16.78
CA ILE A 42 2.74 -19.35 17.29
C ILE A 42 3.81 -18.65 18.12
N ILE A 43 3.98 -19.01 19.39
CA ILE A 43 4.96 -18.42 20.31
C ILE A 43 5.86 -19.52 20.87
N THR A 44 7.18 -19.45 20.68
CA THR A 44 8.14 -20.51 21.08
C THR A 44 9.53 -19.96 21.42
N ASP A 45 10.28 -20.64 22.31
CA ASP A 45 11.69 -20.31 22.61
C ASP A 45 12.72 -21.37 22.16
N GLY A 46 12.24 -22.54 21.70
CA GLY A 46 13.06 -23.61 21.13
C GLY A 46 12.73 -23.89 19.66
N ASP A 47 13.70 -24.48 18.96
CA ASP A 47 13.46 -25.10 17.66
C ASP A 47 12.65 -26.41 17.83
N PRO A 48 11.77 -26.76 16.87
CA PRO A 48 10.96 -27.98 16.92
C PRO A 48 11.78 -29.25 17.18
N SER A 49 11.35 -30.02 18.16
CA SER A 49 11.81 -31.38 18.43
C SER A 49 11.14 -32.42 17.53
N ASP A 50 10.11 -32.00 16.78
CA ASP A 50 9.45 -32.77 15.72
C ASP A 50 9.72 -32.17 14.32
N ASN A 51 9.43 -32.94 13.28
CA ASN A 51 9.56 -32.52 11.88
C ASN A 51 8.17 -32.47 11.24
N ASP A 52 7.98 -31.63 10.21
CA ASP A 52 6.75 -31.62 9.42
C ASP A 52 6.63 -32.87 8.54
N LYS A 53 6.09 -33.96 9.10
CA LYS A 53 5.86 -35.24 8.42
C LYS A 53 4.45 -35.37 7.82
N GLU A 54 3.56 -34.41 8.10
CA GLU A 54 2.16 -34.40 7.61
C GLU A 54 1.87 -33.17 6.73
N ASN A 55 2.91 -32.48 6.24
CA ASN A 55 2.87 -31.23 5.48
C ASN A 55 1.90 -30.19 6.09
N VAL A 56 1.96 -30.04 7.41
CA VAL A 56 1.01 -29.24 8.20
C VAL A 56 1.08 -27.76 7.84
N LEU A 57 2.25 -27.25 7.40
CA LEU A 57 2.38 -25.88 6.91
C LEU A 57 1.65 -25.70 5.56
N SER A 58 1.83 -26.64 4.62
CA SER A 58 1.10 -26.65 3.33
C SER A 58 -0.42 -26.71 3.58
N ARG A 59 -0.86 -27.59 4.47
CA ARG A 59 -2.28 -27.72 4.86
C ARG A 59 -2.85 -26.49 5.57
N CYS A 60 -2.02 -25.67 6.22
CA CYS A 60 -2.45 -24.35 6.70
C CYS A 60 -2.68 -23.40 5.52
N ASP A 61 -1.75 -23.33 4.56
CA ASP A 61 -1.88 -22.46 3.39
C ASP A 61 -3.05 -22.88 2.48
N GLU A 62 -3.24 -24.19 2.24
CA GLU A 62 -4.39 -24.78 1.53
C GLU A 62 -5.75 -24.46 2.18
N GLN A 63 -5.78 -24.24 3.51
CA GLN A 63 -6.97 -23.81 4.25
C GLN A 63 -7.06 -22.29 4.45
N ASN A 64 -6.19 -21.51 3.81
CA ASN A 64 -6.06 -20.05 3.98
C ASN A 64 -5.86 -19.61 5.45
N ILE A 65 -5.12 -20.39 6.24
CA ILE A 65 -4.83 -20.13 7.65
C ILE A 65 -3.55 -19.29 7.78
N ILE A 66 -3.72 -18.01 8.12
CA ILE A 66 -2.63 -17.04 8.26
C ILE A 66 -1.84 -17.34 9.53
N ARG A 67 -0.53 -17.59 9.41
CA ARG A 67 0.36 -17.90 10.54
C ARG A 67 1.29 -16.74 10.86
N TYR A 68 1.21 -16.24 12.08
CA TYR A 68 2.23 -15.38 12.68
C TYR A 68 3.13 -16.22 13.59
N SER A 69 4.44 -16.04 13.51
CA SER A 69 5.41 -16.75 14.35
C SER A 69 6.23 -15.77 15.17
N ILE A 70 6.27 -15.98 16.48
CA ILE A 70 6.99 -15.17 17.46
C ILE A 70 8.02 -16.07 18.14
N GLY A 71 9.27 -15.93 17.73
CA GLY A 71 10.40 -16.59 18.35
C GLY A 71 10.97 -15.76 19.49
N VAL A 72 11.23 -16.41 20.63
CA VAL A 72 11.76 -15.76 21.83
C VAL A 72 13.12 -16.37 22.20
N GLY A 73 14.11 -15.54 22.50
CA GLY A 73 15.39 -15.98 23.04
C GLY A 73 16.27 -16.77 22.06
N LYS A 74 16.16 -18.10 22.07
CA LYS A 74 17.16 -19.02 21.48
C LYS A 74 16.75 -19.77 20.22
N VAL A 75 15.46 -19.83 19.90
CA VAL A 75 14.97 -20.44 18.65
C VAL A 75 15.63 -19.80 17.41
N SER A 76 15.94 -20.60 16.40
CA SER A 76 16.59 -20.13 15.18
C SER A 76 15.67 -19.24 14.35
N LEU A 77 16.22 -18.15 13.79
CA LEU A 77 15.47 -17.25 12.91
C LEU A 77 14.89 -18.00 11.69
N SER A 78 15.60 -19.01 11.19
CA SER A 78 15.13 -19.94 10.15
C SER A 78 13.83 -20.65 10.54
N THR A 79 13.72 -21.19 11.75
CA THR A 79 12.50 -21.85 12.23
C THR A 79 11.33 -20.87 12.35
N VAL A 80 11.55 -19.70 12.95
CA VAL A 80 10.50 -18.68 13.10
C VAL A 80 10.00 -18.23 11.71
N THR A 81 10.94 -18.02 10.78
CA THR A 81 10.67 -17.65 9.39
C THR A 81 9.93 -18.76 8.63
N GLN A 82 10.21 -20.03 8.90
CA GLN A 82 9.54 -21.17 8.27
C GLN A 82 8.10 -21.37 8.76
N LEU A 83 7.82 -21.13 10.03
CA LEU A 83 6.51 -21.34 10.64
C LEU A 83 5.46 -20.29 10.19
N ALA A 84 5.91 -19.09 9.83
CA ALA A 84 5.04 -18.00 9.38
C ALA A 84 4.49 -18.19 7.94
N SER A 85 3.33 -17.60 7.66
CA SER A 85 2.80 -17.45 6.29
C SER A 85 3.52 -16.34 5.55
N GLU A 86 3.49 -16.37 4.21
CA GLU A 86 4.02 -15.27 3.40
C GLU A 86 3.21 -13.96 3.57
N PRO A 87 3.83 -12.78 3.39
CA PRO A 87 5.27 -12.56 3.23
C PRO A 87 6.00 -12.72 4.58
N LYS A 88 6.95 -13.67 4.66
CA LYS A 88 7.54 -14.13 5.93
C LYS A 88 8.20 -13.02 6.76
N HIS A 89 8.92 -12.10 6.12
CA HIS A 89 9.57 -10.95 6.78
C HIS A 89 8.58 -10.02 7.52
N ASN A 90 7.28 -10.14 7.24
CA ASN A 90 6.21 -9.37 7.83
C ASN A 90 5.47 -10.16 8.93
N ASN A 91 5.54 -11.49 8.92
CA ASN A 91 4.72 -12.37 9.77
C ASN A 91 5.54 -13.22 10.76
N ALA A 92 6.87 -13.27 10.58
CA ALA A 92 7.83 -13.78 11.55
C ALA A 92 8.41 -12.63 12.39
N PHE A 93 8.52 -12.83 13.70
CA PHE A 93 9.06 -11.88 14.66
C PHE A 93 10.07 -12.60 15.56
N HIS A 94 11.29 -12.07 15.70
CA HIS A 94 12.27 -12.55 16.68
C HIS A 94 12.45 -11.50 17.78
N ILE A 95 12.51 -11.94 19.04
CA ILE A 95 12.78 -11.09 20.19
C ILE A 95 13.71 -11.81 21.18
N GLN A 96 14.76 -11.13 21.65
CA GLN A 96 15.76 -11.77 22.52
C GLN A 96 15.24 -12.19 23.91
N GLN A 97 14.15 -11.59 24.39
CA GLN A 97 13.62 -11.78 25.74
C GLN A 97 12.11 -11.61 25.74
N TYR A 98 11.42 -12.30 26.65
CA TYR A 98 9.96 -12.23 26.83
C TYR A 98 9.44 -10.83 27.16
N SER A 99 10.29 -9.93 27.68
CA SER A 99 9.98 -8.50 27.84
C SER A 99 9.70 -7.79 26.51
N GLY A 100 10.23 -8.28 25.40
CA GLY A 100 9.97 -7.77 24.05
C GLY A 100 8.56 -8.02 23.52
N LEU A 101 7.81 -8.98 24.10
CA LEU A 101 6.45 -9.32 23.66
C LEU A 101 5.52 -8.10 23.68
N LEU A 102 5.64 -7.23 24.70
CA LEU A 102 4.83 -6.00 24.79
C LEU A 102 5.09 -5.03 23.63
N GLY A 103 6.29 -5.04 23.04
CA GLY A 103 6.61 -4.24 21.85
C GLY A 103 5.97 -4.75 20.56
N LEU A 104 5.51 -6.00 20.53
CA LEU A 104 4.80 -6.59 19.39
C LEU A 104 3.28 -6.36 19.44
N LEU A 105 2.73 -5.88 20.56
CA LEU A 105 1.29 -5.81 20.82
C LEU A 105 0.53 -5.01 19.76
N ASP A 106 0.89 -3.75 19.54
CA ASP A 106 0.27 -2.85 18.55
C ASP A 106 0.42 -3.39 17.10
N ASN A 107 1.59 -3.94 16.76
CA ASN A 107 1.87 -4.48 15.44
C ASN A 107 1.00 -5.72 15.15
N LEU A 108 0.93 -6.65 16.10
CA LEU A 108 0.10 -7.85 16.00
C LEU A 108 -1.40 -7.51 16.05
N GLN A 109 -1.81 -6.55 16.88
CA GLN A 109 -3.18 -6.03 16.94
C GLN A 109 -3.62 -5.47 15.58
N LYS A 110 -2.81 -4.59 14.96
CA LYS A 110 -3.05 -4.07 13.60
C LYS A 110 -3.16 -5.20 12.57
N LYS A 111 -2.25 -6.18 12.62
CA LYS A 111 -2.25 -7.34 11.72
C LYS A 111 -3.51 -8.18 11.84
N ILE A 112 -3.88 -8.59 13.06
CA ILE A 112 -5.08 -9.42 13.30
C ILE A 112 -6.36 -8.64 12.97
N ASN A 113 -6.40 -7.32 13.20
CA ASN A 113 -7.51 -6.50 12.75
C ASN A 113 -7.67 -6.48 11.23
N ASN A 114 -6.57 -6.37 10.48
CA ASN A 114 -6.61 -6.32 9.01
C ASN A 114 -7.09 -7.62 8.36
N ILE A 115 -7.07 -8.76 9.07
CA ILE A 115 -7.58 -10.06 8.59
C ILE A 115 -9.07 -10.01 8.21
N LYS A 116 -9.83 -9.08 8.81
CA LYS A 116 -11.27 -8.89 8.52
C LYS A 116 -11.53 -8.51 7.06
N GLY A 117 -10.60 -7.79 6.42
CA GLY A 117 -10.81 -7.14 5.11
C GLY A 117 -10.37 -7.91 3.86
N SER A 118 -9.80 -9.12 3.96
CA SER A 118 -9.23 -9.79 2.78
C SER A 118 -10.26 -10.62 1.99
N LYS A 119 -10.83 -10.03 0.94
CA LYS A 119 -11.10 -10.76 -0.32
C LYS A 119 -9.87 -10.67 -1.23
N GLU A 120 -9.62 -11.72 -2.00
CA GLU A 120 -8.42 -11.82 -2.84
C GLU A 120 -8.49 -10.87 -4.04
N ALA A 121 -7.48 -10.03 -4.20
CA ALA A 121 -7.22 -9.35 -5.46
C ALA A 121 -6.55 -10.34 -6.45
N HIS A 122 -7.37 -11.21 -7.05
CA HIS A 122 -6.90 -12.14 -8.09
C HIS A 122 -6.32 -11.36 -9.29
N GLY A 123 -5.00 -11.46 -9.49
CA GLY A 123 -4.33 -11.10 -10.74
C GLY A 123 -4.07 -9.61 -10.99
N ARG A 124 -3.06 -9.02 -10.31
CA ARG A 124 -2.27 -7.88 -10.84
C ARG A 124 -0.84 -7.88 -10.27
N ASN A 125 0.06 -8.60 -10.93
CA ASN A 125 1.51 -8.46 -10.71
C ASN A 125 1.96 -7.07 -11.21
N GLY A 126 1.96 -6.08 -10.33
CA GLY A 126 2.30 -4.69 -10.68
C GLY A 126 2.63 -3.76 -9.52
N PHE A 127 2.57 -4.22 -8.26
CA PHE A 127 3.07 -3.45 -7.13
C PHE A 127 4.59 -3.61 -7.00
N SER A 128 5.32 -2.51 -7.16
CA SER A 128 6.75 -2.45 -6.88
C SER A 128 6.98 -2.62 -5.37
N VAL A 129 7.38 -3.82 -4.97
CA VAL A 129 7.80 -4.11 -3.60
C VAL A 129 9.01 -3.21 -3.30
N ILE A 130 8.94 -2.45 -2.20
CA ILE A 130 9.99 -1.49 -1.85
C ILE A 130 11.21 -2.25 -1.29
N HIS A 131 12.04 -2.78 -2.20
CA HIS A 131 13.33 -3.35 -1.85
C HIS A 131 14.20 -2.26 -1.17
N GLN A 132 14.73 -2.60 0.00
CA GLN A 132 15.60 -1.78 0.84
C GLN A 132 16.72 -2.66 1.37
N GLU A 133 17.93 -2.11 1.45
CA GLU A 133 19.13 -2.82 1.88
C GLU A 133 19.84 -1.97 2.92
N PHE A 134 20.35 -2.62 3.97
CA PHE A 134 20.91 -1.94 5.13
C PHE A 134 22.38 -2.33 5.34
N ALA A 135 23.15 -1.41 5.90
CA ALA A 135 24.48 -1.63 6.43
C ALA A 135 24.62 -0.81 7.72
N ALA A 136 25.43 -1.28 8.68
CA ALA A 136 25.60 -0.61 9.97
C ALA A 136 27.07 -0.41 10.32
N VAL A 137 27.39 0.77 10.86
CA VAL A 137 28.71 1.14 11.39
C VAL A 137 28.54 1.66 12.79
N GLN A 138 29.24 1.08 13.76
CA GLN A 138 29.44 1.73 15.05
C GLN A 138 30.69 2.62 14.95
N PHE A 139 30.57 3.85 15.45
CA PHE A 139 31.65 4.84 15.42
C PHE A 139 31.89 5.39 16.82
N SER A 140 33.15 5.75 17.05
CA SER A 140 33.62 6.42 18.26
C SER A 140 34.97 7.09 17.93
N SER A 141 36.01 6.96 18.78
CA SER A 141 37.37 7.38 18.43
C SER A 141 37.95 6.58 17.24
N TYR A 142 37.52 5.32 17.10
CA TYR A 142 37.72 4.43 15.96
C TYR A 142 36.35 3.98 15.39
N LEU A 143 36.35 3.19 14.31
CA LEU A 143 35.13 2.80 13.58
C LEU A 143 35.14 1.31 13.28
N ARG A 144 33.95 0.72 13.17
CA ARG A 144 33.75 -0.70 12.82
C ARG A 144 32.46 -0.87 12.03
N THR A 145 32.57 -1.39 10.82
CA THR A 145 31.41 -1.98 10.12
C THR A 145 30.93 -3.16 10.95
N VAL A 146 29.66 -3.12 11.35
CA VAL A 146 28.99 -4.17 12.10
C VAL A 146 28.49 -5.22 11.11
N PHE A 147 27.85 -4.77 10.03
CA PHE A 147 27.48 -5.56 8.87
C PHE A 147 27.44 -4.65 7.62
N ASP A 148 27.78 -5.19 6.44
CA ASP A 148 27.62 -4.51 5.15
C ASP A 148 26.34 -4.94 4.41
N PHE A 149 26.16 -4.52 3.16
CA PHE A 149 24.96 -4.89 2.39
C PHE A 149 25.00 -6.36 1.95
N ASN A 150 26.19 -6.95 1.73
CA ASN A 150 26.33 -8.39 1.49
C ASN A 150 25.82 -9.17 2.72
N ASP A 151 26.26 -8.78 3.92
CA ASP A 151 25.83 -9.39 5.18
C ASP A 151 24.32 -9.28 5.40
N TYR A 152 23.71 -8.17 5.00
CA TYR A 152 22.26 -7.99 5.04
C TYR A 152 21.54 -8.90 4.04
N GLN A 153 21.97 -8.92 2.78
CA GLN A 153 21.42 -9.79 1.74
C GLN A 153 21.52 -11.29 2.11
N ASN A 154 22.59 -11.68 2.82
CA ASN A 154 22.80 -13.05 3.31
C ASN A 154 22.16 -13.32 4.70
N GLY A 155 21.43 -12.36 5.29
CA GLY A 155 20.69 -12.54 6.55
C GLY A 155 21.52 -12.47 7.84
N PHE A 156 22.81 -12.14 7.78
CA PHE A 156 23.70 -12.07 8.95
C PHE A 156 23.61 -10.75 9.74
N ALA A 157 22.91 -9.75 9.22
CA ALA A 157 22.84 -8.41 9.80
C ALA A 157 22.41 -8.38 11.27
N GLU A 158 21.32 -9.06 11.63
CA GLU A 158 20.83 -9.11 13.02
C GLU A 158 21.82 -9.82 13.95
N GLU A 159 22.37 -10.96 13.51
CA GLU A 159 23.35 -11.73 14.29
C GLU A 159 24.60 -10.91 14.62
N LYS A 160 25.13 -10.18 13.62
CA LYS A 160 26.29 -9.31 13.82
C LYS A 160 25.95 -8.10 14.70
N LEU A 161 24.79 -7.48 14.50
CA LEU A 161 24.32 -6.35 15.32
C LEU A 161 24.18 -6.73 16.80
N MET A 162 23.65 -7.91 17.09
CA MET A 162 23.46 -8.40 18.46
C MET A 162 24.75 -8.90 19.13
N LYS A 163 25.82 -9.14 18.37
CA LYS A 163 27.17 -9.48 18.88
C LYS A 163 28.07 -8.26 19.08
N GLU A 164 27.62 -7.07 18.69
CA GLU A 164 28.44 -5.86 18.62
C GLU A 164 28.81 -5.28 20.00
N ARG A 165 30.06 -4.83 20.16
CA ARG A 165 30.61 -4.39 21.46
C ARG A 165 30.78 -2.87 21.55
N HIS A 166 30.00 -2.25 22.45
CA HIS A 166 30.03 -0.80 22.71
C HIS A 166 31.46 -0.24 22.92
N MET A 167 31.87 0.69 22.06
CA MET A 167 33.22 1.26 21.99
C MET A 167 33.67 2.17 23.15
N LYS A 168 32.76 2.88 23.83
CA LYS A 168 33.02 3.73 25.02
C LYS A 168 34.17 4.75 24.85
N SER A 169 34.15 5.60 23.81
CA SER A 169 35.16 6.64 23.58
C SER A 169 34.56 7.89 22.92
N LEU A 170 35.38 8.76 22.30
CA LEU A 170 34.98 10.03 21.64
C LEU A 170 33.94 9.86 20.51
N ILE A 171 33.37 10.95 20.02
CA ILE A 171 32.27 10.95 19.03
C ILE A 171 32.75 11.56 17.70
N ASN A 172 33.55 10.82 16.90
CA ASN A 172 34.10 11.33 15.64
C ASN A 172 33.11 11.16 14.47
N THR A 173 32.12 12.06 14.40
CA THR A 173 30.98 11.96 13.49
C THR A 173 31.35 12.25 12.03
N HIS A 174 32.17 13.26 11.75
CA HIS A 174 32.55 13.61 10.37
C HIS A 174 33.42 12.51 9.74
N ARG A 175 34.33 11.94 10.54
CA ARG A 175 35.11 10.75 10.16
C ARG A 175 34.22 9.54 9.90
N ALA A 176 33.12 9.38 10.66
CA ALA A 176 32.14 8.31 10.45
C ALA A 176 31.36 8.47 9.14
N ILE A 177 30.91 9.69 8.83
CA ILE A 177 30.26 9.99 7.55
C ILE A 177 31.22 9.67 6.40
N ASN A 178 32.46 10.17 6.42
CA ASN A 178 33.44 9.87 5.36
C ASN A 178 33.72 8.37 5.21
N TYR A 179 33.78 7.62 6.33
CA TYR A 179 33.99 6.18 6.31
C TYR A 179 32.82 5.44 5.64
N VAL A 180 31.57 5.77 5.99
CA VAL A 180 30.37 5.17 5.37
C VAL A 180 30.29 5.54 3.88
N LEU A 181 30.56 6.80 3.53
CA LEU A 181 30.60 7.28 2.15
C LEU A 181 31.61 6.51 1.29
N LYS A 182 32.81 6.25 1.81
CA LYS A 182 33.91 5.63 1.06
C LYS A 182 33.84 4.10 1.02
N ASN A 183 33.50 3.46 2.14
CA ASN A 183 33.67 2.01 2.30
C ASN A 183 32.36 1.22 2.19
N LEU A 184 31.20 1.89 2.22
CA LEU A 184 29.88 1.29 2.06
C LEU A 184 29.12 1.91 0.87
N LEU A 185 28.58 3.12 1.03
CA LEU A 185 27.61 3.70 0.08
C LEU A 185 28.13 3.93 -1.35
N ASN A 186 29.45 3.96 -1.56
CA ASN A 186 30.06 4.03 -2.90
C ASN A 186 31.03 2.87 -3.18
N ASN A 187 30.90 1.75 -2.46
CA ASN A 187 31.76 0.59 -2.59
C ASN A 187 30.94 -0.65 -2.97
N VAL A 188 30.90 -0.97 -4.27
CA VAL A 188 30.16 -2.14 -4.79
C VAL A 188 30.60 -3.46 -4.14
N SER A 189 31.86 -3.58 -3.71
CA SER A 189 32.38 -4.76 -3.00
C SER A 189 31.75 -4.98 -1.62
N SER A 190 31.07 -3.98 -1.06
CA SER A 190 30.30 -4.09 0.19
C SER A 190 28.83 -4.49 -0.03
N GLY A 191 28.48 -4.90 -1.26
CA GLY A 191 27.11 -5.22 -1.69
C GLY A 191 26.28 -4.00 -2.11
N ALA A 192 26.85 -2.79 -2.06
CA ALA A 192 26.13 -1.56 -2.35
C ALA A 192 25.74 -1.46 -3.84
N ASN A 193 24.44 -1.52 -4.13
CA ASN A 193 23.91 -1.26 -5.47
C ASN A 193 24.25 0.17 -5.92
N PRO A 194 24.99 0.38 -7.02
CA PRO A 194 25.43 1.71 -7.46
C PRO A 194 24.27 2.61 -7.88
N ASN A 195 23.16 2.03 -8.32
CA ASN A 195 21.97 2.72 -8.83
C ASN A 195 20.89 2.91 -7.74
N ALA A 196 21.12 2.46 -6.52
CA ALA A 196 20.17 2.68 -5.42
C ALA A 196 20.24 4.12 -4.91
N GLN A 197 19.08 4.70 -4.59
CA GLN A 197 19.00 5.96 -3.86
C GLN A 197 19.57 5.76 -2.45
N LYS A 198 20.58 6.57 -2.11
CA LYS A 198 21.40 6.42 -0.89
C LYS A 198 20.85 7.24 0.27
N ALA A 199 20.91 6.66 1.46
CA ALA A 199 20.44 7.24 2.71
C ALA A 199 21.45 6.99 3.84
N LEU A 200 21.45 7.86 4.84
CA LEU A 200 22.23 7.70 6.07
C LEU A 200 21.40 8.14 7.28
N VAL A 201 21.20 7.24 8.24
CA VAL A 201 20.63 7.58 9.55
C VAL A 201 21.76 7.63 10.58
N ILE A 202 21.96 8.79 11.19
CA ILE A 202 22.94 9.01 12.25
C ILE A 202 22.17 9.02 13.58
N VAL A 203 22.59 8.20 14.54
CA VAL A 203 22.07 8.20 15.92
C VAL A 203 23.21 8.58 16.85
N THR A 204 23.01 9.59 17.70
CA THR A 204 24.04 10.08 18.63
C THR A 204 23.42 10.60 19.93
N ASP A 205 24.10 10.42 21.06
CA ASP A 205 23.76 11.01 22.36
C ASP A 205 24.63 12.23 22.74
N GLY A 206 25.56 12.62 21.85
CA GLY A 206 26.44 13.77 22.03
C GLY A 206 26.85 14.45 20.72
N GLU A 207 27.66 15.50 20.85
CA GLU A 207 28.09 16.38 19.76
C GLU A 207 29.37 15.86 19.06
N PRO A 208 29.59 16.18 17.77
CA PRO A 208 30.82 15.81 17.07
C PRO A 208 32.07 16.30 17.81
N SER A 209 32.99 15.36 18.07
CA SER A 209 34.33 15.61 18.61
C SER A 209 35.35 15.97 17.51
N ASP A 210 34.92 15.97 16.24
CA ASP A 210 35.73 16.26 15.06
C ASP A 210 35.07 17.34 14.17
N ASN A 211 35.88 17.99 13.33
CA ASN A 211 35.45 19.03 12.39
C ASN A 211 35.32 18.47 10.96
N ASP A 212 34.47 19.06 10.12
CA ASP A 212 34.35 18.70 8.70
C ASP A 212 35.51 19.23 7.82
N ASN A 213 36.73 18.80 8.12
CA ASN A 213 37.94 19.19 7.39
C ASN A 213 37.95 18.66 5.93
N GLU A 214 37.09 17.71 5.59
CA GLU A 214 37.02 17.05 4.27
C GLU A 214 35.77 17.45 3.45
N ASN A 215 34.96 18.38 3.94
CA ASN A 215 33.67 18.79 3.36
C ASN A 215 32.74 17.59 3.08
N VAL A 216 32.71 16.60 3.98
CA VAL A 216 31.98 15.33 3.87
C VAL A 216 30.47 15.56 3.81
N LEU A 217 29.96 16.60 4.47
CA LEU A 217 28.53 16.94 4.43
C LEU A 217 28.16 17.44 3.02
N LYS A 218 28.97 18.35 2.45
CA LYS A 218 28.81 18.88 1.09
C LYS A 218 28.92 17.78 0.04
N ARG A 219 29.95 16.93 0.15
CA ARG A 219 30.13 15.73 -0.71
C ARG A 219 28.95 14.76 -0.62
N GLY A 220 28.36 14.60 0.57
CA GLY A 220 27.15 13.81 0.75
C GLY A 220 25.92 14.40 0.04
N ASP A 221 25.75 15.72 0.10
CA ASP A 221 24.66 16.40 -0.62
C ASP A 221 24.83 16.37 -2.14
N GLU A 222 26.06 16.58 -2.64
CA GLU A 222 26.45 16.46 -4.05
C GLU A 222 26.25 15.04 -4.61
N GLN A 223 26.44 14.00 -3.79
CA GLN A 223 26.17 12.60 -4.15
C GLN A 223 24.70 12.18 -3.96
N ASN A 224 23.80 13.14 -3.76
CA ASN A 224 22.37 12.92 -3.52
C ASN A 224 22.02 12.04 -2.31
N ILE A 225 22.89 11.98 -1.29
CA ILE A 225 22.73 11.14 -0.11
C ILE A 225 21.92 11.86 0.96
N VAL A 226 20.72 11.35 1.27
CA VAL A 226 19.80 11.96 2.24
C VAL A 226 20.23 11.56 3.66
N ARG A 227 20.55 12.56 4.50
CA ARG A 227 21.04 12.35 5.87
C ARG A 227 19.98 12.72 6.91
N TYR A 228 19.70 11.80 7.82
CA TYR A 228 18.84 11.98 8.99
C TYR A 228 19.69 11.97 10.27
N ILE A 229 19.29 12.75 11.27
CA ILE A 229 19.94 12.78 12.60
C ILE A 229 18.91 12.50 13.68
N VAL A 230 19.25 11.59 14.60
CA VAL A 230 18.46 11.26 15.79
C VAL A 230 19.34 11.56 17.02
N GLY A 231 19.07 12.69 17.66
CA GLY A 231 19.69 13.07 18.93
C GLY A 231 19.00 12.36 20.10
N VAL A 232 19.77 11.75 21.00
CA VAL A 232 19.26 10.98 22.14
C VAL A 232 19.70 11.58 23.48
N GLY A 233 18.79 11.68 24.44
CA GLY A 233 19.10 12.07 25.81
C GLY A 233 19.41 13.56 25.94
N LYS A 234 20.70 13.89 26.15
CA LYS A 234 21.16 15.22 26.56
C LYS A 234 21.70 16.10 25.42
N VAL A 235 21.95 15.54 24.24
CA VAL A 235 22.40 16.33 23.08
C VAL A 235 21.32 17.33 22.65
N SER A 236 21.72 18.58 22.40
CA SER A 236 20.80 19.58 21.85
C SER A 236 20.57 19.31 20.37
N LEU A 237 19.32 19.37 19.91
CA LEU A 237 19.04 19.28 18.48
C LEU A 237 19.74 20.39 17.70
N SER A 238 19.88 21.59 18.29
CA SER A 238 20.54 22.75 17.66
C SER A 238 22.01 22.53 17.34
N THR A 239 22.71 21.64 18.04
CA THR A 239 24.15 21.39 17.82
C THR A 239 24.42 20.22 16.87
N VAL A 240 23.44 19.34 16.61
CA VAL A 240 23.57 18.22 15.65
C VAL A 240 22.72 18.36 14.37
N ILE A 241 21.75 19.28 14.33
CA ILE A 241 20.88 19.53 13.16
C ILE A 241 21.63 19.87 11.87
N HIS A 242 22.86 20.41 11.98
CA HIS A 242 23.70 20.75 10.83
C HIS A 242 24.16 19.52 10.02
N LEU A 243 24.18 18.33 10.63
CA LEU A 243 24.59 17.07 10.00
C LEU A 243 23.55 16.54 8.98
N ALA A 244 22.28 16.90 9.17
CA ALA A 244 21.17 16.44 8.33
C ALA A 244 21.15 17.15 6.97
N SER A 245 20.56 16.49 5.97
CA SER A 245 20.22 17.12 4.69
C SER A 245 19.03 18.07 4.86
N GLU A 246 18.88 19.04 3.94
CA GLU A 246 17.69 19.90 3.92
C GLU A 246 16.42 19.12 3.52
N PRO A 247 15.21 19.56 3.98
CA PRO A 247 14.98 20.59 4.98
C PRO A 247 15.30 20.07 6.39
N LYS A 248 16.29 20.67 7.06
CA LYS A 248 16.92 20.09 8.27
C LYS A 248 15.95 19.84 9.42
N HIS A 249 14.96 20.72 9.62
CA HIS A 249 13.94 20.57 10.66
C HIS A 249 13.03 19.35 10.45
N ASN A 250 12.96 18.80 9.24
CA ASN A 250 12.19 17.60 8.92
C ASN A 250 13.05 16.32 9.04
N ASN A 251 14.36 16.44 8.82
CA ASN A 251 15.30 15.32 8.81
C ASN A 251 16.04 15.14 10.15
N ALA A 252 15.79 16.01 11.12
CA ALA A 252 16.37 15.98 12.46
C ALA A 252 15.31 15.67 13.54
N PHE A 253 15.62 14.71 14.41
CA PHE A 253 14.76 14.24 15.49
C PHE A 253 15.48 14.30 16.85
N HIS A 254 14.73 14.47 17.93
CA HIS A 254 15.23 14.38 19.30
C HIS A 254 14.33 13.47 20.14
N ILE A 255 14.94 12.60 20.96
CA ILE A 255 14.25 11.75 21.94
C ILE A 255 14.98 11.77 23.28
N GLN A 256 14.22 11.91 24.38
CA GLN A 256 14.80 12.02 25.72
C GLN A 256 15.37 10.70 26.27
N GLN A 257 14.93 9.55 25.73
CA GLN A 257 15.33 8.21 26.15
C GLN A 257 15.34 7.25 24.96
N TYR A 258 16.20 6.23 24.98
CA TYR A 258 16.29 5.21 23.92
C TYR A 258 14.99 4.43 23.66
N SER A 259 14.10 4.32 24.66
CA SER A 259 12.74 3.78 24.49
C SER A 259 11.91 4.54 23.44
N GLY A 260 12.21 5.84 23.24
CA GLY A 260 11.58 6.68 22.21
C GLY A 260 11.93 6.28 20.76
N LEU A 261 12.95 5.44 20.54
CA LEU A 261 13.29 4.93 19.19
C LEU A 261 12.13 4.13 18.58
N LEU A 262 11.36 3.40 19.39
CA LEU A 262 10.18 2.67 18.94
C LEU A 262 9.09 3.63 18.42
N GLY A 263 8.85 4.75 19.12
CA GLY A 263 7.92 5.78 18.68
C GLY A 263 8.40 6.57 17.45
N LEU A 264 9.71 6.60 17.18
CA LEU A 264 10.26 7.14 15.95
C LEU A 264 10.17 6.16 14.77
N LEU A 265 10.07 4.85 15.00
CA LEU A 265 10.16 3.83 13.94
C LEU A 265 9.14 4.07 12.82
N ASP A 266 7.86 4.22 13.17
CA ASP A 266 6.76 4.49 12.24
C ASP A 266 6.99 5.78 11.41
N ASN A 267 7.58 6.81 12.01
CA ASN A 267 7.80 8.12 11.39
C ASN A 267 9.03 8.09 10.48
N LEU A 268 10.14 7.55 10.98
CA LEU A 268 11.39 7.41 10.24
C LEU A 268 11.23 6.41 9.09
N GLN A 269 10.50 5.31 9.27
CA GLN A 269 10.19 4.35 8.19
C GLN A 269 9.31 4.99 7.11
N LYS A 270 8.27 5.77 7.48
CA LYS A 270 7.49 6.54 6.50
C LYS A 270 8.37 7.52 5.71
N LYS A 271 9.32 8.21 6.36
CA LYS A 271 10.28 9.07 5.64
C LYS A 271 11.27 8.29 4.80
N ILE A 272 11.80 7.16 5.26
CA ILE A 272 12.72 6.28 4.49
C ILE A 272 12.03 5.71 3.26
N ASN A 273 10.78 5.27 3.37
CA ASN A 273 9.97 4.86 2.21
C ASN A 273 9.79 6.03 1.22
N ASN A 274 9.65 7.25 1.72
CA ASN A 274 9.56 8.48 0.91
C ASN A 274 10.92 9.01 0.40
N ILE A 275 12.08 8.44 0.78
CA ILE A 275 13.38 8.82 0.20
C ILE A 275 13.41 8.57 -1.30
N LYS A 276 12.69 7.53 -1.78
CA LYS A 276 12.45 7.28 -3.22
C LYS A 276 11.71 8.40 -3.96
N GLY A 277 11.29 9.48 -3.28
CA GLY A 277 10.70 10.67 -3.88
C GLY A 277 11.22 11.99 -3.27
N SER A 278 12.45 12.03 -2.73
CA SER A 278 12.98 13.23 -2.03
C SER A 278 14.25 13.87 -2.63
N LYS A 279 14.74 13.39 -3.78
CA LYS A 279 15.71 14.14 -4.62
C LYS A 279 15.39 14.10 -6.12
N GLU A 280 14.68 13.07 -6.57
CA GLU A 280 13.84 13.15 -7.77
C GLU A 280 12.40 13.49 -7.33
N ALA A 281 11.95 14.70 -7.62
CA ALA A 281 10.57 15.14 -7.36
C ALA A 281 9.62 14.66 -8.48
N HIS A 282 9.63 13.35 -8.75
CA HIS A 282 8.63 12.65 -9.58
C HIS A 282 7.29 12.56 -8.83
N GLY A 283 6.72 13.75 -8.57
CA GLY A 283 5.56 13.97 -7.74
C GLY A 283 4.29 13.41 -8.39
N ARG A 284 4.07 12.11 -8.16
CA ARG A 284 2.98 11.32 -8.74
C ARG A 284 3.10 11.20 -10.27
N ASN A 285 4.24 10.73 -10.78
CA ASN A 285 4.31 10.16 -12.13
C ASN A 285 3.17 9.13 -12.28
N GLY A 286 2.42 9.22 -13.37
CA GLY A 286 1.23 8.39 -13.62
C GLY A 286 -0.07 9.02 -13.10
N PHE A 287 -0.10 10.33 -12.86
CA PHE A 287 -1.34 11.05 -12.55
C PHE A 287 -2.28 11.08 -13.78
N SER A 288 -1.69 11.28 -14.96
CA SER A 288 -2.26 10.94 -16.26
C SER A 288 -1.32 9.96 -16.98
N VAL A 289 -1.84 9.16 -17.91
CA VAL A 289 -1.07 8.26 -18.77
C VAL A 289 -1.71 8.23 -20.17
N ILE A 290 -0.89 8.35 -21.20
CA ILE A 290 -1.25 8.20 -22.62
C ILE A 290 -0.33 7.11 -23.21
N HIS A 291 -0.90 6.24 -24.04
CA HIS A 291 -0.16 5.23 -24.79
C HIS A 291 -0.09 5.59 -26.28
N GLN A 292 1.11 5.52 -26.85
CA GLN A 292 1.41 5.61 -28.28
C GLN A 292 2.23 4.36 -28.67
N GLU A 293 2.28 3.97 -29.95
CA GLU A 293 2.80 2.65 -30.38
C GLU A 293 4.19 2.29 -29.81
N ASP A 294 5.14 3.23 -29.83
CA ASP A 294 6.52 3.07 -29.30
C ASP A 294 6.81 3.91 -28.04
N SER A 295 5.82 4.63 -27.49
CA SER A 295 6.03 5.55 -26.36
C SER A 295 4.86 5.67 -25.38
N VAL A 296 5.16 6.02 -24.13
CA VAL A 296 4.16 6.30 -23.10
C VAL A 296 4.40 7.71 -22.58
N ILE A 297 3.37 8.56 -22.60
CA ILE A 297 3.43 9.92 -22.05
C ILE A 297 2.78 9.93 -20.68
N VAL A 298 3.52 10.38 -19.67
CA VAL A 298 3.18 10.23 -18.25
C VAL A 298 3.10 11.59 -17.56
N GLY A 299 1.96 11.92 -16.95
CA GLY A 299 1.77 13.15 -16.18
C GLY A 299 2.34 13.07 -14.76
N SER A 300 2.95 14.17 -14.32
CA SER A 300 3.61 14.31 -13.01
C SER A 300 3.30 15.67 -12.38
N VAL A 301 2.11 15.81 -11.79
CA VAL A 301 1.59 17.09 -11.24
C VAL A 301 2.46 17.76 -10.17
N GLY A 302 3.26 16.99 -9.42
CA GLY A 302 4.10 17.49 -8.34
C GLY A 302 5.52 17.88 -8.75
N SER A 303 5.92 17.70 -10.01
CA SER A 303 7.23 18.15 -10.49
C SER A 303 7.31 19.68 -10.54
N ASN A 304 8.53 20.22 -10.54
CA ASN A 304 8.83 21.64 -10.76
C ASN A 304 8.06 22.59 -9.80
N ASP A 305 8.15 22.36 -8.48
CA ASP A 305 7.38 23.10 -7.46
C ASP A 305 5.86 23.11 -7.74
N TRP A 306 5.29 21.92 -7.99
CA TRP A 306 3.88 21.71 -8.34
C TRP A 306 3.39 22.49 -9.57
N ARG A 307 4.28 23.08 -10.39
CA ARG A 307 3.94 23.49 -11.77
C ARG A 307 3.42 22.29 -12.55
N GLY A 308 4.07 21.14 -12.38
CA GLY A 308 3.86 19.91 -13.15
C GLY A 308 4.73 19.83 -14.41
N SER A 309 4.66 18.66 -15.05
CA SER A 309 5.20 18.34 -16.38
C SER A 309 4.65 17.00 -16.86
N LEU A 310 4.77 16.73 -18.17
CA LEU A 310 4.65 15.38 -18.71
C LEU A 310 6.04 14.82 -19.01
N TYR A 311 6.14 13.51 -19.19
CA TYR A 311 7.36 12.82 -19.59
C TYR A 311 7.04 11.80 -20.69
N GLU A 312 7.64 11.92 -21.87
CA GLU A 312 7.57 10.91 -22.92
C GLU A 312 8.67 9.85 -22.70
N VAL A 313 8.26 8.62 -22.47
CA VAL A 313 9.11 7.46 -22.20
C VAL A 313 9.12 6.55 -23.41
N THR A 314 10.31 6.21 -23.92
CA THR A 314 10.51 5.42 -25.16
C THR A 314 11.41 4.21 -24.93
N GLY A 315 11.30 3.20 -25.79
CA GLY A 315 12.24 2.08 -25.88
C GLY A 315 12.42 1.32 -24.57
N SER A 316 11.35 0.70 -24.05
CA SER A 316 11.34 -0.06 -22.79
C SER A 316 11.81 0.73 -21.55
N GLY A 317 11.70 2.07 -21.56
CA GLY A 317 12.13 2.93 -20.45
C GLY A 317 13.59 3.40 -20.54
N SER A 318 14.28 3.17 -21.66
CA SER A 318 15.69 3.55 -21.83
C SER A 318 15.92 5.03 -22.15
N LYS A 319 14.89 5.76 -22.59
CA LYS A 319 14.96 7.21 -22.86
C LYS A 319 13.66 7.91 -22.42
N GLU A 320 13.81 8.87 -21.52
CA GLU A 320 12.76 9.77 -21.03
C GLU A 320 12.99 11.20 -21.56
N THR A 321 11.94 11.89 -21.98
CA THR A 321 11.97 13.28 -22.49
C THR A 321 10.93 14.12 -21.76
N GLN A 322 11.35 15.10 -20.96
CA GLN A 322 10.42 15.98 -20.25
C GLN A 322 9.72 16.93 -21.23
N ILE A 323 8.39 17.01 -21.12
CA ILE A 323 7.52 17.95 -21.82
C ILE A 323 7.02 18.94 -20.78
N ILE A 324 7.39 20.21 -20.94
CA ILE A 324 7.10 21.26 -19.98
C ILE A 324 6.79 22.58 -20.69
N ASP A 325 5.75 23.26 -20.22
CA ASP A 325 5.54 24.67 -20.48
C ASP A 325 6.23 25.49 -19.37
N PRO A 326 7.27 26.29 -19.69
CA PRO A 326 7.96 27.11 -18.71
C PRO A 326 7.18 28.36 -18.29
N ALA A 327 6.13 28.76 -19.04
CA ALA A 327 5.29 29.91 -18.73
C ALA A 327 4.23 29.59 -17.66
N VAL A 328 3.81 28.32 -17.54
CA VAL A 328 2.89 27.87 -16.50
C VAL A 328 3.48 28.17 -15.12
N SER A 329 2.65 28.74 -14.24
CA SER A 329 3.05 29.12 -12.88
C SER A 329 3.26 27.89 -11.99
N ARG A 330 3.98 28.07 -10.87
CA ARG A 330 4.07 27.04 -9.80
C ARG A 330 2.68 26.75 -9.23
N ASP A 331 2.53 25.63 -8.53
CA ASP A 331 1.25 25.24 -7.91
C ASP A 331 0.06 25.02 -8.90
N SER A 332 0.34 24.87 -10.21
CA SER A 332 -0.66 24.76 -11.29
C SER A 332 -1.17 23.34 -11.58
N TYR A 333 -0.40 22.31 -11.21
CA TYR A 333 -0.69 20.88 -11.48
C TYR A 333 -0.83 20.53 -12.98
N MET A 334 0.06 21.03 -13.84
CA MET A 334 0.09 20.60 -15.26
C MET A 334 0.38 19.10 -15.38
N GLY A 335 -0.39 18.42 -16.23
CA GLY A 335 -0.40 16.95 -16.31
C GLY A 335 -1.30 16.29 -15.26
N TYR A 336 -2.32 17.00 -14.77
CA TYR A 336 -3.42 16.42 -14.00
C TYR A 336 -4.33 15.57 -14.89
N SER A 337 -4.56 16.05 -16.11
CA SER A 337 -5.25 15.36 -17.19
C SER A 337 -4.39 15.53 -18.45
N SER A 338 -4.45 14.57 -19.38
CA SER A 338 -3.72 14.65 -20.63
C SER A 338 -4.38 13.79 -21.70
N VAL A 339 -4.44 14.29 -22.93
CA VAL A 339 -4.96 13.55 -24.10
C VAL A 339 -4.10 13.83 -25.32
N LEU A 340 -3.97 12.83 -26.19
CA LEU A 340 -3.22 12.88 -27.44
C LEU A 340 -4.15 12.48 -28.59
N GLY A 341 -4.13 13.26 -29.66
CA GLY A 341 -4.80 12.95 -30.92
C GLY A 341 -3.97 13.38 -32.13
N MET A 342 -4.59 13.36 -33.29
CA MET A 342 -4.02 13.77 -34.57
C MET A 342 -4.83 14.93 -35.15
N ARG A 343 -4.22 15.81 -35.94
CA ARG A 343 -4.95 16.61 -36.94
C ARG A 343 -4.09 16.88 -38.17
N HIS A 344 -4.56 16.53 -39.35
CA HIS A 344 -3.87 16.57 -40.64
C HIS A 344 -2.46 15.92 -40.56
N GLY A 345 -2.33 14.84 -39.79
CA GLY A 345 -1.05 14.16 -39.53
C GLY A 345 -0.11 14.85 -38.52
N VAL A 346 -0.57 15.91 -37.82
CA VAL A 346 0.15 16.56 -36.72
C VAL A 346 -0.36 16.05 -35.37
N ALA A 347 0.55 15.53 -34.54
CA ALA A 347 0.21 15.05 -33.20
C ALA A 347 -0.12 16.21 -32.25
N LEU A 348 -1.34 16.20 -31.67
CA LEU A 348 -1.86 17.22 -30.75
C LEU A 348 -1.92 16.66 -29.32
N LEU A 349 -1.06 17.16 -28.44
CA LEU A 349 -0.99 16.75 -27.02
C LEU A 349 -1.50 17.86 -26.12
N PHE A 350 -2.67 17.66 -25.51
CA PHE A 350 -3.26 18.59 -24.55
C PHE A 350 -2.93 18.17 -23.12
N SER A 351 -2.60 19.14 -22.27
CA SER A 351 -2.27 18.94 -20.85
C SER A 351 -3.05 19.89 -19.96
N GLY A 352 -3.84 19.36 -19.04
CA GLY A 352 -4.61 20.13 -18.08
C GLY A 352 -3.81 20.51 -16.85
N ALA A 353 -3.95 21.77 -16.43
CA ALA A 353 -3.35 22.38 -15.25
C ALA A 353 -4.45 23.08 -14.42
N PRO A 354 -5.34 22.33 -13.74
CA PRO A 354 -6.60 22.85 -13.18
C PRO A 354 -6.44 23.77 -11.95
N ARG A 355 -5.21 24.03 -11.50
CA ARG A 355 -4.91 25.07 -10.50
C ARG A 355 -4.25 26.32 -11.07
N ALA A 356 -3.83 26.30 -12.34
CA ALA A 356 -3.17 27.43 -13.00
C ALA A 356 -4.00 28.71 -12.87
N GLU A 357 -3.36 29.82 -12.49
CA GLU A 357 -3.96 31.15 -12.34
C GLU A 357 -5.21 31.19 -11.41
N ARG A 358 -5.42 30.12 -10.62
CA ARG A 358 -6.62 29.83 -9.80
C ARG A 358 -7.91 29.55 -10.59
N THR A 359 -7.93 29.66 -11.92
CA THR A 359 -9.10 29.33 -12.75
C THR A 359 -9.00 27.93 -13.39
N GLY A 360 -7.78 27.52 -13.73
CA GLY A 360 -7.48 26.34 -14.53
C GLY A 360 -7.06 26.70 -15.95
N LEU A 361 -6.26 25.84 -16.59
CA LEU A 361 -5.63 26.06 -17.89
C LEU A 361 -5.49 24.73 -18.63
N VAL A 362 -5.56 24.75 -19.95
CA VAL A 362 -5.12 23.66 -20.83
C VAL A 362 -4.06 24.20 -21.78
N THR A 363 -2.91 23.52 -21.87
CA THR A 363 -1.83 23.83 -22.82
C THR A 363 -1.84 22.82 -23.96
N LEU A 364 -1.77 23.28 -25.22
CA LEU A 364 -1.46 22.43 -26.37
C LEU A 364 0.05 22.39 -26.61
N PHE A 365 0.57 21.19 -26.76
CA PHE A 365 1.87 20.88 -27.34
C PHE A 365 1.67 20.20 -28.69
N THR A 366 2.44 20.59 -29.70
CA THR A 366 2.58 19.83 -30.96
C THR A 366 3.96 19.19 -31.04
N LYS A 367 4.08 18.05 -31.70
CA LYS A 367 5.37 17.39 -31.92
C LYS A 367 5.98 17.87 -33.23
N LYS A 368 7.14 18.51 -33.18
CA LYS A 368 7.94 18.85 -34.35
C LYS A 368 9.26 18.07 -34.32
N GLU A 369 9.49 17.27 -35.36
CA GLU A 369 10.63 16.34 -35.50
C GLU A 369 10.70 15.30 -34.36
N SER A 370 11.25 15.67 -33.21
CA SER A 370 11.31 14.84 -32.00
C SER A 370 11.15 15.65 -30.70
N THR A 371 10.69 16.90 -30.82
CA THR A 371 10.54 17.86 -29.72
C THR A 371 9.10 18.31 -29.62
N TRP A 372 8.56 18.33 -28.40
CA TRP A 372 7.24 18.90 -28.12
C TRP A 372 7.34 20.40 -27.87
N THR A 373 6.56 21.19 -28.62
CA THR A 373 6.55 22.65 -28.52
C THR A 373 5.17 23.17 -28.15
N VAL A 374 5.10 24.05 -27.15
CA VAL A 374 3.87 24.77 -26.80
C VAL A 374 3.42 25.61 -28.00
N THR A 375 2.16 25.48 -28.39
CA THR A 375 1.57 26.23 -29.52
C THR A 375 0.32 27.01 -29.16
N GLY A 376 -0.34 26.72 -28.04
CA GLY A 376 -1.50 27.48 -27.59
C GLY A 376 -1.98 27.14 -26.19
N HIS A 377 -2.89 27.98 -25.70
CA HIS A 377 -3.43 27.95 -24.35
C HIS A 377 -4.94 28.16 -24.37
N ILE A 378 -5.65 27.50 -23.45
CA ILE A 378 -7.07 27.70 -23.20
C ILE A 378 -7.24 27.93 -21.70
N SER A 379 -7.54 29.17 -21.29
CA SER A 379 -7.72 29.54 -19.88
C SER A 379 -9.16 29.36 -19.41
N GLY A 380 -9.35 28.89 -18.18
CA GLY A 380 -10.64 28.76 -17.54
C GLY A 380 -11.24 30.10 -17.13
N GLU A 381 -12.57 30.21 -17.22
CA GLU A 381 -13.31 31.47 -17.05
C GLU A 381 -13.58 31.85 -15.58
N GLN A 382 -13.52 30.88 -14.65
CA GLN A 382 -13.97 31.05 -13.27
C GLN A 382 -12.95 30.53 -12.24
N VAL A 383 -12.66 31.36 -11.23
CA VAL A 383 -11.78 31.01 -10.12
C VAL A 383 -12.36 29.84 -9.31
N GLY A 384 -11.54 28.81 -9.07
CA GLY A 384 -11.91 27.60 -8.36
C GLY A 384 -12.63 26.54 -9.20
N SER A 385 -13.01 26.84 -10.45
CA SER A 385 -13.80 25.93 -11.30
C SER A 385 -13.10 24.63 -11.71
N TYR A 386 -11.77 24.57 -11.52
CA TYR A 386 -10.94 23.40 -11.83
C TYR A 386 -10.95 23.05 -13.32
N PHE A 387 -10.98 24.07 -14.18
CA PHE A 387 -10.99 23.93 -15.64
C PHE A 387 -9.77 23.15 -16.14
N GLY A 388 -10.00 22.11 -16.94
CA GLY A 388 -8.95 21.19 -17.40
C GLY A 388 -8.71 20.01 -16.46
N ALA A 389 -9.58 19.76 -15.47
CA ALA A 389 -9.44 18.59 -14.59
C ALA A 389 -9.73 17.25 -15.30
N SER A 390 -10.59 17.28 -16.33
CA SER A 390 -10.84 16.17 -17.24
C SER A 390 -10.73 16.68 -18.68
N LEU A 391 -10.22 15.82 -19.57
CA LEU A 391 -10.04 16.11 -21.00
C LEU A 391 -10.45 14.87 -21.80
N SER A 392 -11.06 15.09 -22.96
CA SER A 392 -11.27 14.06 -23.97
C SER A 392 -11.19 14.69 -25.36
N LEU A 393 -10.83 13.89 -26.37
CA LEU A 393 -10.82 14.29 -27.77
C LEU A 393 -11.91 13.53 -28.51
N LEU A 394 -12.61 14.24 -29.39
CA LEU A 394 -13.67 13.71 -30.22
C LEU A 394 -13.28 13.90 -31.69
N ASP A 395 -12.96 12.78 -32.32
CA ASP A 395 -13.03 12.53 -33.76
C ASP A 395 -14.52 12.27 -34.06
N VAL A 396 -15.22 13.20 -34.70
CA VAL A 396 -16.70 13.19 -34.73
C VAL A 396 -17.25 12.37 -35.89
N ASP A 397 -16.58 12.34 -37.05
CA ASP A 397 -17.03 11.60 -38.25
C ASP A 397 -16.19 10.33 -38.53
N SER A 398 -15.26 9.99 -37.62
CA SER A 398 -14.38 8.82 -37.69
C SER A 398 -13.36 8.83 -38.84
N ASP A 399 -12.92 10.01 -39.30
CA ASP A 399 -11.86 10.12 -40.32
C ASP A 399 -10.44 9.85 -39.79
N GLY A 400 -10.24 9.93 -38.47
CA GLY A 400 -8.98 9.67 -37.76
C GLY A 400 -8.25 10.92 -37.24
N ASP A 401 -8.70 12.12 -37.61
CA ASP A 401 -8.29 13.39 -37.00
C ASP A 401 -9.23 13.80 -35.85
N SER A 402 -8.76 14.65 -34.94
CA SER A 402 -9.53 15.12 -33.78
C SER A 402 -10.20 16.45 -34.07
N ASP A 403 -11.54 16.48 -34.04
CA ASP A 403 -12.36 17.66 -34.29
C ASP A 403 -12.58 18.54 -33.10
N PHE A 404 -12.93 17.94 -31.96
CA PHE A 404 -13.29 18.69 -30.78
C PHE A 404 -12.45 18.28 -29.58
N LEU A 405 -12.01 19.28 -28.81
CA LEU A 405 -11.51 19.10 -27.46
C LEU A 405 -12.65 19.34 -26.47
N LEU A 406 -12.89 18.34 -25.64
CA LEU A 406 -13.85 18.35 -24.54
C LEU A 406 -13.10 18.64 -23.24
N VAL A 407 -13.47 19.72 -22.54
CA VAL A 407 -12.77 20.19 -21.32
C VAL A 407 -13.74 20.29 -20.16
N GLY A 408 -13.50 19.52 -19.09
CA GLY A 408 -14.30 19.59 -17.86
C GLY A 408 -13.80 20.65 -16.88
N ALA A 409 -14.76 21.36 -16.28
CA ALA A 409 -14.57 22.23 -15.11
C ALA A 409 -15.52 21.75 -13.99
N PRO A 410 -15.20 20.64 -13.30
CA PRO A 410 -16.14 19.96 -12.39
C PRO A 410 -16.39 20.67 -11.07
N LEU A 411 -15.69 21.77 -10.78
CA LEU A 411 -15.99 22.64 -9.63
C LEU A 411 -16.56 24.00 -10.07
N PHE A 412 -16.94 24.15 -11.35
CA PHE A 412 -17.64 25.33 -11.83
C PHE A 412 -18.98 25.50 -11.08
N TYR A 413 -19.27 26.71 -10.62
CA TYR A 413 -20.49 27.02 -9.89
C TYR A 413 -21.22 28.22 -10.50
N GLN A 414 -22.53 28.09 -10.69
CA GLN A 414 -23.42 29.20 -11.03
C GLN A 414 -24.65 29.14 -10.12
N SER A 415 -25.11 30.29 -9.63
CA SER A 415 -26.25 30.37 -8.71
C SER A 415 -27.61 30.42 -9.42
N GLN A 416 -27.67 31.01 -10.62
CA GLN A 416 -28.93 31.21 -11.36
C GLN A 416 -28.70 31.22 -12.89
N PRO A 417 -29.32 30.28 -13.66
CA PRO A 417 -29.77 28.97 -13.17
C PRO A 417 -28.67 28.27 -12.38
N ARG A 418 -29.05 27.39 -11.45
CA ARG A 418 -28.08 26.69 -10.61
C ARG A 418 -27.29 25.68 -11.46
N ALA A 419 -25.96 25.72 -11.39
CA ALA A 419 -25.08 24.76 -12.03
C ALA A 419 -23.93 24.33 -11.10
N ASP A 420 -23.57 23.06 -11.15
CA ASP A 420 -22.48 22.44 -10.39
C ASP A 420 -21.70 21.51 -11.34
N GLY A 421 -20.58 22.02 -11.84
CA GLY A 421 -19.83 21.47 -12.97
C GLY A 421 -20.23 22.05 -14.33
N ARG A 422 -19.29 22.03 -15.28
CA ARG A 422 -19.47 22.48 -16.66
C ARG A 422 -18.58 21.71 -17.61
N LEU A 423 -19.14 21.29 -18.74
CA LEU A 423 -18.39 20.86 -19.92
C LEU A 423 -18.20 22.04 -20.86
N TYR A 424 -17.02 22.16 -21.46
CA TYR A 424 -16.73 23.07 -22.55
C TYR A 424 -16.32 22.27 -23.79
N VAL A 425 -16.77 22.70 -24.96
CA VAL A 425 -16.44 22.08 -26.25
C VAL A 425 -15.73 23.11 -27.12
N TYR A 426 -14.58 22.74 -27.66
CA TYR A 426 -13.77 23.58 -28.53
C TYR A 426 -13.55 22.86 -29.87
N ALA A 427 -14.00 23.48 -30.96
CA ALA A 427 -13.56 23.08 -32.30
C ALA A 427 -12.06 23.35 -32.43
N LEU A 428 -11.34 22.33 -32.90
CA LEU A 428 -9.92 22.39 -33.19
C LEU A 428 -9.70 22.91 -34.62
N SER A 429 -8.68 23.74 -34.78
CA SER A 429 -8.20 24.18 -36.10
C SER A 429 -6.68 24.36 -36.05
N GLU A 430 -6.03 24.49 -37.20
CA GLU A 430 -4.57 24.57 -37.30
C GLU A 430 -3.94 25.78 -36.57
N GLN A 431 -4.73 26.78 -36.17
CA GLN A 431 -4.23 28.04 -35.60
C GLN A 431 -5.00 28.54 -34.37
N HIS A 432 -6.26 28.10 -34.16
CA HIS A 432 -7.13 28.63 -33.12
C HIS A 432 -8.05 27.56 -32.52
N PHE A 433 -8.40 27.71 -31.24
CA PHE A 433 -9.46 26.94 -30.59
C PHE A 433 -10.72 27.80 -30.49
N GLN A 434 -11.80 27.40 -31.15
CA GLN A 434 -13.07 28.12 -31.04
C GLN A 434 -14.00 27.35 -30.10
N LYS A 435 -14.34 27.95 -28.95
CA LYS A 435 -15.39 27.42 -28.07
C LYS A 435 -16.71 27.40 -28.85
N THR A 436 -17.21 26.21 -29.19
CA THR A 436 -18.48 26.02 -29.88
C THR A 436 -19.64 26.02 -28.89
N LEU A 437 -19.47 25.30 -27.78
CA LEU A 437 -20.53 25.01 -26.82
C LEU A 437 -19.98 24.98 -25.38
N ASN A 438 -20.87 25.18 -24.41
CA ASN A 438 -20.63 24.80 -23.02
C ASN A 438 -21.96 24.38 -22.38
N VAL A 439 -21.93 23.34 -21.55
CA VAL A 439 -23.12 22.61 -21.05
C VAL A 439 -23.00 22.41 -19.53
N SER A 440 -24.13 22.49 -18.81
CA SER A 440 -24.21 22.42 -17.35
C SER A 440 -25.58 21.90 -16.90
N GLU A 441 -25.81 20.59 -16.95
CA GLU A 441 -27.09 19.98 -16.56
C GLU A 441 -27.23 19.79 -15.04
N SER A 442 -26.11 19.50 -14.38
CA SER A 442 -26.05 19.19 -12.95
C SER A 442 -26.25 20.41 -12.08
N THR A 443 -26.94 20.22 -10.95
CA THR A 443 -27.13 21.28 -9.94
C THR A 443 -26.39 21.03 -8.61
N THR A 444 -25.88 19.81 -8.38
CA THR A 444 -25.16 19.41 -7.15
C THR A 444 -23.96 18.48 -7.40
N GLY A 445 -23.68 18.16 -8.66
CA GLY A 445 -23.13 16.87 -9.03
C GLY A 445 -21.71 16.81 -9.58
N ARG A 446 -20.99 17.93 -9.68
CA ARG A 446 -19.68 18.01 -10.36
C ARG A 446 -19.71 17.43 -11.77
N PHE A 447 -20.63 17.91 -12.60
CA PHE A 447 -20.71 17.52 -14.01
C PHE A 447 -19.42 17.81 -14.78
N ALA A 448 -19.07 16.90 -15.69
CA ALA A 448 -17.75 16.79 -16.33
C ALA A 448 -16.58 16.49 -15.38
N ALA A 449 -16.84 15.80 -14.25
CA ALA A 449 -15.78 15.19 -13.44
C ALA A 449 -15.03 14.08 -14.19
N SER A 450 -15.71 13.41 -15.12
CA SER A 450 -15.14 12.56 -16.15
C SER A 450 -15.82 12.86 -17.49
N VAL A 451 -15.09 12.67 -18.58
CA VAL A 451 -15.57 12.83 -19.96
C VAL A 451 -14.89 11.76 -20.81
N SER A 452 -15.63 11.14 -21.73
CA SER A 452 -15.07 10.25 -22.75
C SER A 452 -15.86 10.41 -24.04
N SER A 453 -15.16 10.57 -25.16
CA SER A 453 -15.70 10.15 -26.45
C SER A 453 -16.02 8.65 -26.43
N LEU A 454 -17.03 8.29 -27.20
CA LEU A 454 -17.49 6.93 -27.47
C LEU A 454 -17.36 6.67 -28.98
N LYS A 455 -17.96 5.58 -29.45
CA LYS A 455 -18.33 5.44 -30.86
C LYS A 455 -19.79 5.83 -31.03
N ASP A 456 -20.22 6.00 -32.28
CA ASP A 456 -21.63 5.98 -32.67
C ASP A 456 -22.42 4.88 -31.93
N LEU A 457 -23.41 5.28 -31.13
CA LEU A 457 -24.36 4.41 -30.45
C LEU A 457 -25.71 4.29 -31.18
N ASN A 458 -26.00 5.21 -32.11
CA ASN A 458 -27.35 5.45 -32.63
C ASN A 458 -27.54 4.99 -34.10
N GLY A 459 -26.45 4.93 -34.88
CA GLY A 459 -26.37 4.53 -36.28
C GLY A 459 -26.27 5.66 -37.31
N ASP A 460 -26.10 6.92 -36.89
CA ASP A 460 -25.99 8.09 -37.79
C ASP A 460 -24.56 8.36 -38.32
N SER A 461 -23.58 7.56 -37.89
CA SER A 461 -22.14 7.67 -38.22
C SER A 461 -21.38 8.82 -37.53
N LEU A 462 -21.94 9.45 -36.49
CA LEU A 462 -21.22 10.39 -35.63
C LEU A 462 -20.80 9.76 -34.30
N SER A 463 -19.62 10.13 -33.79
CA SER A 463 -19.12 9.67 -32.48
C SER A 463 -19.82 10.38 -31.31
N ASP A 464 -20.36 9.60 -30.37
CA ASP A 464 -21.07 10.11 -29.19
C ASP A 464 -20.13 10.43 -28.00
N VAL A 465 -20.67 11.03 -26.92
CA VAL A 465 -19.90 11.45 -25.73
C VAL A 465 -20.61 11.06 -24.42
N ALA A 466 -19.86 10.45 -23.49
CA ALA A 466 -20.27 10.24 -22.10
C ALA A 466 -19.68 11.29 -21.16
N VAL A 467 -20.50 11.82 -20.24
CA VAL A 467 -20.12 12.84 -19.25
C VAL A 467 -20.59 12.45 -17.85
N GLY A 468 -19.66 12.37 -16.89
CA GLY A 468 -19.97 12.01 -15.50
C GLY A 468 -20.27 13.21 -14.60
N ALA A 469 -21.36 13.14 -13.83
CA ALA A 469 -21.65 13.97 -12.66
C ALA A 469 -21.62 13.09 -11.41
N THR A 470 -20.44 12.96 -10.81
CA THR A 470 -20.14 11.94 -9.79
C THR A 470 -20.79 12.17 -8.43
N LEU A 471 -21.40 13.34 -8.19
CA LEU A 471 -22.15 13.67 -6.96
C LEU A 471 -23.63 14.01 -7.23
N GLU A 472 -24.14 13.78 -8.45
CA GLU A 472 -25.57 13.99 -8.73
C GLU A 472 -26.36 12.78 -8.22
N ASN A 473 -27.13 12.98 -7.15
CA ASN A 473 -27.70 11.87 -6.37
C ASN A 473 -26.57 10.95 -5.87
N GLU A 474 -26.54 9.68 -6.28
CA GLU A 474 -25.43 8.74 -6.00
C GLU A 474 -24.35 8.74 -7.12
N GLY A 475 -24.54 9.52 -8.18
CA GLY A 475 -23.72 9.60 -9.38
C GLY A 475 -24.54 9.32 -10.66
N VAL A 476 -24.39 10.19 -11.67
CA VAL A 476 -25.06 10.09 -12.98
C VAL A 476 -24.04 10.14 -14.12
N VAL A 477 -24.33 9.41 -15.20
CA VAL A 477 -23.69 9.56 -16.51
C VAL A 477 -24.72 10.09 -17.50
N TYR A 478 -24.37 11.15 -18.22
CA TYR A 478 -25.12 11.71 -19.34
C TYR A 478 -24.50 11.21 -20.64
N LEU A 479 -25.34 10.85 -21.61
CA LEU A 479 -24.93 10.60 -22.98
C LEU A 479 -25.37 11.78 -23.85
N TYR A 480 -24.45 12.28 -24.67
CA TYR A 480 -24.70 13.28 -25.69
C TYR A 480 -24.43 12.65 -27.05
N LEU A 481 -25.34 12.86 -27.99
CA LEU A 481 -25.14 12.43 -29.36
C LEU A 481 -24.13 13.36 -30.06
N GLY A 482 -23.37 12.82 -31.00
CA GLY A 482 -22.45 13.61 -31.83
C GLY A 482 -23.16 14.72 -32.61
N ASP A 483 -22.47 15.83 -32.85
CA ASP A 483 -22.91 16.87 -33.79
C ASP A 483 -21.71 17.40 -34.60
N ALA A 484 -21.78 17.30 -35.92
CA ALA A 484 -20.69 17.66 -36.84
C ALA A 484 -20.34 19.16 -36.87
N THR A 485 -21.13 20.04 -36.23
CA THR A 485 -20.94 21.50 -36.26
C THR A 485 -20.46 22.09 -34.93
N CYS A 486 -20.90 21.52 -33.81
CA CYS A 486 -20.59 22.00 -32.46
C CYS A 486 -19.97 20.94 -31.54
N GLY A 487 -19.87 19.69 -31.99
CA GLY A 487 -19.22 18.54 -31.35
C GLY A 487 -20.21 17.59 -30.69
N ILE A 488 -21.18 18.13 -29.96
CA ILE A 488 -22.25 17.36 -29.30
C ILE A 488 -23.58 18.08 -29.43
N ASN A 489 -24.67 17.33 -29.62
CA ASN A 489 -26.02 17.89 -29.57
C ASN A 489 -26.42 18.21 -28.11
N PRO A 490 -26.71 19.47 -27.75
CA PRO A 490 -27.14 19.83 -26.40
C PRO A 490 -28.58 19.40 -26.08
N GLU A 491 -29.44 19.13 -27.07
CA GLU A 491 -30.77 18.54 -26.86
C GLU A 491 -30.64 17.04 -26.62
N HIS A 492 -30.27 16.69 -25.38
CA HIS A 492 -30.07 15.32 -24.91
C HIS A 492 -31.38 14.58 -24.63
N ALA A 493 -31.28 13.25 -24.54
CA ALA A 493 -32.32 12.40 -23.99
C ALA A 493 -31.67 11.41 -22.99
N PRO A 494 -32.19 11.30 -21.75
CA PRO A 494 -31.44 10.66 -20.67
C PRO A 494 -31.62 9.13 -20.62
N GLU A 495 -30.61 8.38 -21.04
CA GLU A 495 -30.21 7.17 -20.29
C GLU A 495 -29.70 7.61 -18.89
N SER A 496 -29.67 6.71 -17.90
CA SER A 496 -28.95 6.96 -16.63
C SER A 496 -28.57 5.65 -15.93
N CYS A 497 -27.29 5.56 -15.53
CA CYS A 497 -26.77 4.49 -14.68
C CYS A 497 -26.14 5.12 -13.44
N GLY A 498 -26.66 4.77 -12.26
CA GLY A 498 -26.16 5.25 -10.97
C GLY A 498 -26.13 4.14 -9.93
N PRO A 499 -25.32 4.27 -8.86
CA PRO A 499 -25.42 3.41 -7.69
C PRO A 499 -26.83 3.51 -7.10
N TYR A 500 -27.50 2.38 -6.91
CA TYR A 500 -28.79 2.31 -6.23
C TYR A 500 -28.63 2.27 -4.70
N PHE A 501 -27.48 1.74 -4.25
CA PHE A 501 -27.12 1.60 -2.85
C PHE A 501 -25.59 1.48 -2.72
N SER A 502 -25.03 2.09 -1.69
CA SER A 502 -23.59 2.09 -1.39
C SER A 502 -23.30 1.40 -0.03
N PRO A 503 -23.53 0.08 0.11
CA PRO A 503 -23.28 -0.62 1.37
C PRO A 503 -21.82 -0.52 1.80
N GLU A 504 -21.59 -0.03 3.01
CA GLU A 504 -20.31 -0.13 3.70
C GLU A 504 -20.10 -1.54 4.24
N CYS A 505 -19.00 -2.18 3.83
CA CYS A 505 -18.59 -3.48 4.34
C CYS A 505 -17.15 -3.39 4.85
N ASP A 506 -16.98 -3.60 6.16
CA ASP A 506 -15.71 -3.57 6.88
C ASP A 506 -14.83 -2.33 6.55
N GLY A 507 -15.48 -1.16 6.43
CA GLY A 507 -14.85 0.14 6.17
C GLY A 507 -14.66 0.51 4.69
N ASN A 508 -15.14 -0.31 3.76
CA ASN A 508 -15.10 -0.04 2.32
C ASN A 508 -16.52 0.10 1.77
N SER A 509 -16.81 1.16 1.03
CA SER A 509 -18.09 1.34 0.34
C SER A 509 -18.10 0.57 -0.99
N TYR A 510 -19.09 -0.29 -1.20
CA TYR A 510 -19.27 -1.04 -2.44
C TYR A 510 -20.38 -0.40 -3.27
N LEU A 511 -20.09 0.05 -4.50
CA LEU A 511 -21.10 0.71 -5.35
C LEU A 511 -21.90 -0.35 -6.13
N ILE A 512 -23.20 -0.49 -5.82
CA ILE A 512 -24.11 -1.40 -6.53
C ILE A 512 -24.94 -0.58 -7.53
N GLY A 513 -24.53 -0.61 -8.80
CA GLY A 513 -25.25 0.04 -9.89
C GLY A 513 -26.60 -0.62 -10.20
N ALA A 514 -27.60 0.21 -10.49
CA ALA A 514 -28.76 -0.20 -11.29
C ALA A 514 -28.58 0.37 -12.70
N CYS A 515 -28.60 -0.51 -13.70
CA CYS A 515 -28.54 -0.13 -15.11
C CYS A 515 -29.94 -0.20 -15.72
N TYR A 516 -30.29 0.80 -16.51
CA TYR A 516 -31.51 0.85 -17.32
C TYR A 516 -31.13 0.69 -18.79
N GLN A 517 -32.03 0.11 -19.58
CA GLN A 517 -31.86 -0.06 -21.03
C GLN A 517 -33.06 0.61 -21.72
N PHE A 518 -32.80 1.56 -22.61
CA PHE A 518 -33.84 2.30 -23.31
C PHE A 518 -33.96 1.86 -24.78
N ASN A 519 -35.04 2.25 -25.47
CA ASN A 519 -35.22 2.04 -26.91
C ASN A 519 -34.72 3.23 -27.74
N SER A 520 -34.76 3.11 -29.08
CA SER A 520 -34.46 4.19 -30.03
C SER A 520 -35.48 5.35 -30.03
N SER A 521 -36.40 5.39 -29.05
CA SER A 521 -37.27 6.53 -28.73
C SER A 521 -37.14 6.93 -27.25
N LEU A 522 -36.03 6.50 -26.63
CA LEU A 522 -35.58 6.79 -25.27
C LEU A 522 -36.63 6.57 -24.17
N GLN A 523 -37.38 5.47 -24.31
CA GLN A 523 -38.20 4.89 -23.25
C GLN A 523 -37.47 3.69 -22.62
N ALA A 524 -37.38 3.67 -21.29
CA ALA A 524 -36.79 2.55 -20.56
C ALA A 524 -37.60 1.25 -20.77
N ILE A 525 -36.95 0.26 -21.39
CA ILE A 525 -37.53 -1.06 -21.70
C ILE A 525 -37.33 -2.02 -20.53
N SER A 526 -36.15 -1.99 -19.90
CA SER A 526 -35.76 -2.90 -18.84
C SER A 526 -34.81 -2.23 -17.84
N ASN A 527 -34.63 -2.87 -16.68
CA ASN A 527 -33.53 -2.58 -15.79
C ASN A 527 -32.88 -3.88 -15.27
N PHE A 528 -31.64 -3.77 -14.83
CA PHE A 528 -30.96 -4.86 -14.13
C PHE A 528 -30.08 -4.32 -12.99
N THR A 529 -29.98 -5.11 -11.93
CA THR A 529 -29.06 -4.92 -10.81
C THR A 529 -28.15 -6.13 -10.71
N VAL A 530 -26.88 -5.90 -10.37
CA VAL A 530 -25.92 -6.99 -10.19
C VAL A 530 -26.31 -7.82 -8.96
N ALA A 531 -26.27 -9.15 -9.08
CA ALA A 531 -26.67 -10.06 -8.02
C ALA A 531 -25.79 -9.89 -6.77
N TYR A 532 -26.33 -9.20 -5.76
CA TYR A 532 -25.65 -8.93 -4.49
C TYR A 532 -25.66 -10.17 -3.59
N GLN A 533 -24.48 -10.54 -3.09
CA GLN A 533 -24.33 -11.48 -1.97
C GLN A 533 -23.99 -10.67 -0.72
N GLU A 534 -24.77 -10.83 0.35
CA GLU A 534 -24.65 -10.01 1.55
C GLU A 534 -23.23 -9.95 2.13
N CYS A 535 -22.82 -8.74 2.51
CA CYS A 535 -21.59 -8.49 3.25
C CYS A 535 -21.63 -9.10 4.66
N THR A 536 -21.37 -10.39 4.71
CA THR A 536 -21.03 -11.13 5.93
C THR A 536 -19.75 -10.55 6.53
N LYS A 537 -19.89 -9.71 7.57
CA LYS A 537 -18.78 -9.30 8.45
C LYS A 537 -18.00 -10.55 8.83
N ARG A 538 -16.75 -10.66 8.36
CA ARG A 538 -15.99 -11.89 8.58
C ARG A 538 -15.61 -12.00 10.05
N GLU A 539 -16.22 -12.97 10.73
CA GLU A 539 -15.68 -13.46 11.99
C GLU A 539 -14.27 -13.99 11.75
N VAL A 540 -13.39 -13.85 12.75
CA VAL A 540 -12.03 -14.35 12.68
C VAL A 540 -11.79 -15.31 13.86
N ASN A 541 -11.45 -16.56 13.55
CA ASN A 541 -11.02 -17.54 14.55
C ASN A 541 -9.50 -17.46 14.71
N VAL A 542 -9.02 -16.96 15.84
CA VAL A 542 -7.58 -16.88 16.17
C VAL A 542 -7.23 -17.92 17.22
N VAL A 543 -6.23 -18.76 16.96
CA VAL A 543 -5.70 -19.67 17.99
C VAL A 543 -4.26 -19.30 18.35
N PHE A 544 -4.02 -19.10 19.64
CA PHE A 544 -2.66 -19.03 20.18
C PHE A 544 -2.11 -20.45 20.40
N LEU A 545 -1.06 -20.80 19.67
CA LEU A 545 -0.19 -21.93 19.99
C LEU A 545 0.98 -21.37 20.78
N PHE A 546 1.07 -21.65 22.08
CA PHE A 546 2.17 -21.17 22.91
C PHE A 546 2.94 -22.31 23.55
N ASP A 547 4.26 -22.21 23.47
CA ASP A 547 5.17 -23.23 24.00
C ASP A 547 5.03 -23.32 25.53
N GLY A 548 5.23 -24.53 26.03
CA GLY A 548 5.20 -24.96 27.41
C GLY A 548 6.40 -25.83 27.79
N SER A 549 7.45 -25.85 26.96
CA SER A 549 8.67 -26.64 27.08
C SER A 549 9.54 -26.33 28.31
N SER A 550 10.59 -27.12 28.51
CA SER A 550 11.53 -27.00 29.64
C SER A 550 12.66 -25.97 29.46
N SER A 551 12.82 -25.36 28.27
CA SER A 551 13.75 -24.25 28.03
C SER A 551 13.32 -22.99 28.77
N MET A 552 12.04 -22.67 28.65
CA MET A 552 11.37 -21.53 29.26
C MET A 552 11.29 -21.66 30.80
N ARG A 553 11.35 -20.53 31.51
CA ARG A 553 11.20 -20.43 32.97
C ARG A 553 9.77 -20.09 33.38
N THR A 554 9.42 -20.36 34.64
CA THR A 554 8.07 -20.12 35.17
C THR A 554 7.59 -18.66 35.03
N HIS A 555 8.50 -17.66 35.07
CA HIS A 555 8.13 -16.25 34.88
C HIS A 555 7.97 -15.88 33.40
N GLU A 556 8.80 -16.45 32.52
CA GLU A 556 8.72 -16.29 31.06
C GLU A 556 7.39 -16.89 30.54
N PHE A 557 6.98 -18.04 31.09
CA PHE A 557 5.65 -18.62 30.86
C PHE A 557 4.51 -17.71 31.34
N GLN A 558 4.68 -16.97 32.44
CA GLN A 558 3.69 -15.99 32.88
C GLN A 558 3.61 -14.82 31.90
N MET A 559 4.76 -14.32 31.41
CA MET A 559 4.79 -13.24 30.40
C MET A 559 4.14 -13.65 29.07
N ASN A 560 4.25 -14.92 28.66
CA ASN A 560 3.47 -15.47 27.53
C ASN A 560 1.95 -15.35 27.77
N LYS A 561 1.47 -15.73 28.96
CA LYS A 561 0.04 -15.61 29.32
C LYS A 561 -0.41 -14.15 29.40
N ASP A 562 0.41 -13.28 29.97
CA ASP A 562 0.12 -11.85 30.10
C ASP A 562 0.06 -11.17 28.71
N PHE A 563 0.93 -11.56 27.77
CA PHE A 563 0.87 -11.12 26.37
C PHE A 563 -0.41 -11.58 25.67
N ILE A 564 -0.75 -12.87 25.75
CA ILE A 564 -1.98 -13.42 25.16
C ILE A 564 -3.23 -12.71 25.74
N LYS A 565 -3.26 -12.50 27.06
CA LYS A 565 -4.31 -11.72 27.74
C LYS A 565 -4.41 -10.30 27.16
N ASN A 566 -3.28 -9.60 27.00
CA ASN A 566 -3.28 -8.24 26.47
C ASN A 566 -3.77 -8.20 25.01
N VAL A 567 -3.36 -9.13 24.14
CA VAL A 567 -3.85 -9.19 22.75
C VAL A 567 -5.36 -9.45 22.70
N MET A 568 -5.90 -10.34 23.55
CA MET A 568 -7.35 -10.56 23.63
C MET A 568 -8.10 -9.30 24.11
N LYS A 569 -7.57 -8.60 25.10
CA LYS A 569 -8.18 -7.39 25.67
C LYS A 569 -8.19 -6.23 24.67
N GLU A 570 -7.08 -5.98 23.97
CA GLU A 570 -6.96 -4.94 22.95
C GLU A 570 -7.73 -5.26 21.64
N LEU A 571 -8.43 -6.40 21.59
CA LEU A 571 -9.26 -6.86 20.46
C LEU A 571 -10.67 -7.28 20.89
N SER A 572 -11.09 -7.00 22.14
CA SER A 572 -12.36 -7.51 22.72
C SER A 572 -13.60 -7.06 21.97
N ASP A 573 -13.63 -5.81 21.51
CA ASP A 573 -14.81 -5.15 20.95
C ASP A 573 -15.00 -5.48 19.46
N SER A 574 -14.70 -6.71 19.04
CA SER A 574 -14.54 -7.05 17.62
C SER A 574 -15.04 -8.43 17.22
N SER A 575 -15.14 -8.69 15.91
CA SER A 575 -15.56 -9.97 15.31
C SER A 575 -14.56 -11.12 15.50
N ILE A 576 -13.59 -10.99 16.41
CA ILE A 576 -12.53 -11.97 16.63
C ILE A 576 -12.88 -12.86 17.82
N LYS A 577 -12.83 -14.19 17.60
CA LYS A 577 -12.95 -15.21 18.63
C LYS A 577 -11.58 -15.82 18.87
N PHE A 578 -11.20 -15.97 20.15
CA PHE A 578 -9.90 -16.53 20.52
C PHE A 578 -10.05 -17.93 21.14
N ALA A 579 -9.04 -18.77 20.90
CA ALA A 579 -8.77 -19.99 21.67
C ALA A 579 -7.26 -20.09 21.94
N ALA A 580 -6.84 -20.92 22.89
CA ALA A 580 -5.42 -21.13 23.17
C ALA A 580 -5.07 -22.59 23.48
N VAL A 581 -3.91 -23.02 23.02
CA VAL A 581 -3.33 -24.34 23.25
C VAL A 581 -1.89 -24.17 23.75
N GLN A 582 -1.62 -24.69 24.95
CA GLN A 582 -0.24 -24.89 25.39
C GLN A 582 0.28 -26.18 24.75
N PHE A 583 1.47 -26.15 24.16
CA PHE A 583 2.11 -27.33 23.57
C PHE A 583 3.48 -27.61 24.18
N SER A 584 3.83 -28.89 24.27
CA SER A 584 5.15 -29.39 24.66
C SER A 584 5.28 -30.84 24.14
N SER A 585 5.76 -31.80 24.95
CA SER A 585 5.62 -33.24 24.66
C SER A 585 4.15 -33.66 24.54
N ASP A 586 3.26 -32.96 25.25
CA ASP A 586 1.80 -33.12 25.20
C ASP A 586 1.12 -31.80 24.84
N LEU A 587 -0.19 -31.84 24.63
CA LEU A 587 -0.99 -30.71 24.15
C LEU A 587 -2.21 -30.51 25.05
N ARG A 588 -2.48 -29.27 25.45
CA ARG A 588 -3.67 -28.92 26.23
C ARG A 588 -4.34 -27.69 25.63
N THR A 589 -5.56 -27.87 25.14
CA THR A 589 -6.48 -26.76 24.92
C THR A 589 -6.75 -26.12 26.29
N VAL A 590 -6.33 -24.87 26.43
CA VAL A 590 -6.39 -24.11 27.69
C VAL A 590 -7.77 -23.48 27.83
N PHE A 591 -8.25 -22.88 26.74
CA PHE A 591 -9.62 -22.45 26.53
C PHE A 591 -9.97 -22.58 25.04
N ASP A 592 -11.22 -22.87 24.72
CA ASP A 592 -11.74 -22.84 23.34
C ASP A 592 -12.59 -21.58 23.05
N PHE A 593 -13.20 -21.49 21.88
CA PHE A 593 -13.96 -20.30 21.50
C PHE A 593 -15.25 -20.16 22.33
N ASN A 594 -15.85 -21.26 22.80
CA ASN A 594 -16.97 -21.17 23.75
C ASN A 594 -16.48 -20.56 25.07
N ASP A 595 -15.33 -21.00 25.58
CA ASP A 595 -14.75 -20.45 26.81
C ASP A 595 -14.42 -18.96 26.71
N TYR A 596 -13.98 -18.50 25.54
CA TYR A 596 -13.81 -17.07 25.25
C TYR A 596 -15.15 -16.32 25.23
N GLN A 597 -16.14 -16.80 24.48
CA GLN A 597 -17.46 -16.17 24.40
C GLN A 597 -18.21 -16.13 25.74
N ASN A 598 -17.96 -17.08 26.64
CA ASN A 598 -18.52 -17.10 27.99
C ASN A 598 -17.65 -16.38 29.05
N GLY A 599 -16.57 -15.70 28.64
CA GLY A 599 -15.71 -14.90 29.52
C GLY A 599 -14.72 -15.68 30.40
N PHE A 600 -14.65 -17.01 30.27
CA PHE A 600 -13.76 -17.87 31.07
C PHE A 600 -12.31 -17.92 30.56
N ALA A 601 -12.03 -17.42 29.35
CA ALA A 601 -10.72 -17.51 28.72
C ALA A 601 -9.57 -16.93 29.57
N GLU A 602 -9.72 -15.73 30.16
CA GLU A 602 -8.66 -15.15 31.00
C GLU A 602 -8.42 -16.00 32.26
N GLU A 603 -9.49 -16.43 32.93
CA GLU A 603 -9.39 -17.25 34.16
C GLU A 603 -8.67 -18.58 33.87
N LYS A 604 -9.06 -19.27 32.79
CA LYS A 604 -8.46 -20.54 32.37
C LYS A 604 -7.02 -20.35 31.94
N LEU A 605 -6.72 -19.31 31.17
CA LEU A 605 -5.35 -18.96 30.76
C LEU A 605 -4.48 -18.73 31.99
N MET A 606 -4.89 -17.84 32.91
CA MET A 606 -4.06 -17.47 34.07
C MET A 606 -3.83 -18.66 35.03
N LYS A 607 -4.82 -19.55 35.20
CA LYS A 607 -4.71 -20.79 35.99
C LYS A 607 -3.89 -21.90 35.32
N GLU A 608 -3.53 -21.77 34.05
CA GLU A 608 -2.85 -22.83 33.31
C GLU A 608 -1.45 -23.15 33.85
N ARG A 609 -1.10 -24.45 33.85
CA ARG A 609 0.15 -24.98 34.40
C ARG A 609 1.16 -25.31 33.31
N HIS A 610 2.34 -24.74 33.43
CA HIS A 610 3.52 -24.96 32.58
C HIS A 610 3.92 -26.45 32.50
N MET A 611 4.08 -27.00 31.30
CA MET A 611 4.28 -28.45 31.06
C MET A 611 5.71 -28.96 31.30
N LYS A 612 6.74 -28.17 30.97
CA LYS A 612 8.18 -28.45 31.17
C LYS A 612 8.67 -29.76 30.51
N SER A 613 8.44 -29.92 29.21
CA SER A 613 8.99 -31.04 28.42
C SER A 613 9.54 -30.57 27.06
N LEU A 614 9.53 -31.40 25.99
CA LEU A 614 10.05 -31.06 24.66
C LEU A 614 9.19 -30.01 23.92
N THR A 615 9.65 -29.53 22.76
CA THR A 615 8.97 -28.52 21.92
C THR A 615 8.43 -29.16 20.64
N ASN A 616 7.21 -29.71 20.63
CA ASN A 616 6.62 -30.34 19.43
C ASN A 616 5.68 -29.39 18.67
N THR A 617 6.25 -28.46 17.92
CA THR A 617 5.51 -27.37 17.25
C THR A 617 4.67 -27.86 16.07
N TYR A 618 5.16 -28.81 15.26
CA TYR A 618 4.40 -29.27 14.09
C TYR A 618 3.18 -30.11 14.51
N ARG A 619 3.32 -30.93 15.56
CA ARG A 619 2.22 -31.64 16.21
C ARG A 619 1.22 -30.68 16.87
N ALA A 620 1.65 -29.49 17.32
CA ALA A 620 0.76 -28.44 17.81
C ALA A 620 -0.10 -27.81 16.71
N ILE A 621 0.50 -27.53 15.55
CA ILE A 621 -0.22 -27.07 14.35
C ILE A 621 -1.22 -28.15 13.90
N ASN A 622 -0.81 -29.42 13.81
CA ASN A 622 -1.71 -30.52 13.44
C ASN A 622 -2.83 -30.81 14.48
N TYR A 623 -2.72 -30.29 15.70
CA TYR A 623 -3.73 -30.41 16.76
C TYR A 623 -4.78 -29.28 16.71
N VAL A 624 -4.64 -28.31 15.79
CA VAL A 624 -5.66 -27.26 15.58
C VAL A 624 -6.24 -27.25 14.16
N LEU A 625 -5.73 -28.13 13.28
CA LEU A 625 -6.14 -28.39 11.88
C LEU A 625 -7.14 -29.54 11.70
#